data_AF-A0A372MDV1-F1
#
_entry.id   AF-A0A372MDV1-F1
#
_cell.length_a   1.000
_cell.length_b   1.000
_cell.length_c   1.000
_cell.angle_alpha   90.00
_cell.angle_beta   90.00
_cell.angle_gamma   90.00
#
_symmetry.space_group_name_H-M   'P 1'
#
loop_
_entity.id
_entity.type
_entity.pdbx_description
1 polymer ?
#
loop_
_entity_poly.entity_id
_entity_poly.type
_entity_poly.pdbx_seq_one_letter_code
_entity_poly.pdbx_strand_id
1 'polypeptide(L)'
;MEKVICTYCGKDAVSIEEHEIELSEPYGGSSTIKIKEKVCSHCGFTEDDGSNDLVIQKELSVLKRISMMKVLDELNAMGHTTASMERALGLPARTIARWKNEQSMSPSASAIALMRIIRTYPWVLAVADMQFDHVAARNILIQYAAKELVKIRSEHPEVEVTSNAQMSGNHFELFIKGSRKIIPEAVSGGNNVFEYFR
;
A
#
# COMPACT_ATOMS: atom_id res chain seq x y z
N MET A 1 -43.06 -0.35 -20.25
CA MET A 1 -42.14 0.32 -19.30
C MET A 1 -42.45 -0.23 -17.92
N GLU A 2 -41.51 -0.96 -17.32
CA GLU A 2 -41.61 -1.29 -15.89
C GLU A 2 -41.62 0.01 -15.08
N LYS A 3 -42.63 0.18 -14.23
CA LYS A 3 -42.68 1.30 -13.30
C LYS A 3 -41.71 1.00 -12.16
N VAL A 4 -40.68 1.83 -12.00
CA VAL A 4 -39.77 1.76 -10.85
C VAL A 4 -40.50 2.33 -9.65
N ILE A 5 -40.81 1.48 -8.68
CA ILE A 5 -41.48 1.84 -7.44
C ILE A 5 -40.41 2.00 -6.35
N CYS A 6 -40.54 3.03 -5.51
CA CYS A 6 -39.65 3.21 -4.38
C CYS A 6 -39.78 2.02 -3.41
N THR A 7 -38.68 1.31 -3.17
CA THR A 7 -38.60 0.16 -2.26
C THR A 7 -38.91 0.52 -0.80
N TYR A 8 -38.77 1.80 -0.44
CA TYR A 8 -39.06 2.30 0.90
C TYR A 8 -40.50 2.76 1.10
N CYS A 9 -41.03 3.66 0.24
CA CYS A 9 -42.35 4.28 0.45
C CYS A 9 -43.45 3.78 -0.50
N GLY A 10 -43.13 2.92 -1.46
CA GLY A 10 -44.10 2.31 -2.38
C GLY A 10 -44.68 3.25 -3.45
N LYS A 11 -44.19 4.50 -3.56
CA LYS A 11 -44.64 5.44 -4.60
C LYS A 11 -43.85 5.32 -5.90
N ASP A 12 -44.50 5.61 -7.03
CA ASP A 12 -43.93 5.61 -8.38
C ASP A 12 -43.26 6.95 -8.73
N ALA A 13 -42.42 7.43 -7.81
CA ALA A 13 -41.76 8.72 -7.87
C ALA A 13 -40.23 8.55 -7.73
N VAL A 14 -39.62 7.68 -8.53
CA VAL A 14 -38.18 7.39 -8.52
C VAL A 14 -37.52 7.90 -9.80
N SER A 15 -36.46 8.69 -9.66
CA SER A 15 -35.57 9.14 -10.74
C SER A 15 -34.19 8.49 -10.60
N ILE A 16 -33.45 8.40 -11.71
CA ILE A 16 -32.06 7.96 -11.70
C ILE A 16 -31.18 9.21 -11.81
N GLU A 17 -30.29 9.39 -10.85
CA GLU A 17 -29.27 10.44 -10.84
C GLU A 17 -27.90 9.83 -11.10
N GLU A 18 -27.05 10.53 -11.84
CA GLU A 18 -25.67 10.13 -12.11
C GLU A 18 -24.72 11.06 -11.36
N HIS A 19 -23.73 10.49 -10.69
CA HIS A 19 -22.66 11.28 -10.10
C HIS A 19 -21.30 10.59 -10.26
N GLU A 20 -20.23 11.38 -10.13
CA GLU A 20 -18.87 10.92 -10.31
C GLU A 20 -18.22 10.59 -8.97
N ILE A 21 -17.56 9.44 -8.89
CA ILE A 21 -16.73 9.05 -7.76
C ILE A 21 -15.30 8.76 -8.20
N GLU A 22 -14.34 9.08 -7.33
CA GLU A 22 -12.92 8.76 -7.54
C GLU A 22 -12.58 7.43 -6.87
N LEU A 23 -12.04 6.50 -7.65
CA LEU A 23 -11.47 5.25 -7.18
C LEU A 23 -9.95 5.38 -7.15
N SER A 24 -9.31 4.91 -6.09
CA SER A 24 -7.84 4.92 -5.98
C SER A 24 -7.29 3.55 -5.63
N GLU A 25 -6.07 3.28 -6.11
CA GLU A 25 -5.37 2.03 -5.86
C GLU A 25 -3.88 2.31 -5.60
N PRO A 26 -3.28 1.82 -4.49
CA PRO A 26 -1.86 1.99 -4.21
C PRO A 26 -0.99 1.56 -5.39
N TYR A 27 -0.11 2.45 -5.84
CA TYR A 27 0.73 2.30 -7.04
C TYR A 27 -0.04 2.22 -8.38
N GLY A 28 -1.37 2.06 -8.36
CA GLY A 28 -2.23 2.08 -9.55
C GLY A 28 -2.56 3.50 -10.02
N GLY A 29 -2.68 4.45 -9.09
CA GLY A 29 -3.18 5.80 -9.34
C GLY A 29 -4.66 5.91 -8.97
N SER A 30 -5.35 6.88 -9.56
CA SER A 30 -6.80 7.03 -9.41
C SER A 30 -7.51 7.12 -10.77
N SER A 31 -8.80 6.85 -10.75
CA SER A 31 -9.70 6.92 -11.90
C SER A 31 -11.09 7.37 -11.44
N THR A 32 -11.77 8.15 -12.27
CA THR A 32 -13.12 8.64 -11.99
C THR A 32 -14.14 7.83 -12.77
N ILE A 33 -15.18 7.36 -12.10
CA ILE A 33 -16.29 6.62 -12.72
C ILE A 33 -17.62 7.29 -12.42
N LYS A 34 -18.59 7.04 -13.30
CA LYS A 34 -19.99 7.46 -13.09
C LYS A 34 -20.76 6.33 -12.46
N ILE A 35 -21.46 6.64 -11.37
CA ILE A 35 -22.38 5.72 -10.70
C ILE A 35 -23.80 6.29 -10.70
N LYS A 36 -24.77 5.39 -10.63
CA LYS A 36 -26.19 5.67 -10.73
C LYS A 36 -26.90 5.45 -9.40
N GLU A 37 -27.62 6.45 -8.94
CA GLU A 37 -28.46 6.34 -7.76
C GLU A 37 -29.93 6.47 -8.13
N LYS A 38 -30.77 5.64 -7.53
CA LYS A 38 -32.23 5.75 -7.62
C LYS A 38 -32.72 6.61 -6.48
N VAL A 39 -33.16 7.82 -6.79
CA VAL A 39 -33.62 8.80 -5.81
C VAL A 39 -35.13 8.90 -5.87
N CYS A 40 -35.81 8.70 -4.74
CA CYS A 40 -37.24 8.92 -4.65
C CYS A 40 -37.57 10.38 -4.39
N SER A 41 -38.22 11.06 -5.33
CA SER A 41 -38.63 12.46 -5.19
C SER A 41 -39.74 12.68 -4.15
N HIS A 42 -40.41 11.62 -3.69
CA HIS A 42 -41.44 11.73 -2.66
C HIS A 42 -40.89 11.64 -1.22
N CYS A 43 -40.02 10.67 -0.93
CA CYS A 43 -39.51 10.45 0.44
C CYS A 43 -38.01 10.73 0.60
N GLY A 44 -37.31 11.06 -0.48
CA GLY A 44 -35.86 11.31 -0.47
C GLY A 44 -35.01 10.06 -0.28
N PHE A 45 -35.59 8.86 -0.36
CA PHE A 45 -34.83 7.61 -0.24
C PHE A 45 -33.94 7.41 -1.47
N THR A 46 -32.66 7.10 -1.22
CA THR A 46 -31.65 6.82 -2.23
C THR A 46 -31.25 5.35 -2.17
N GLU A 47 -31.25 4.70 -3.32
CA GLU A 47 -30.83 3.31 -3.48
C GLU A 47 -29.74 3.22 -4.54
N ASP A 48 -28.69 2.46 -4.25
CA ASP A 48 -27.62 2.19 -5.21
C ASP A 48 -28.13 1.34 -6.38
N ASP A 49 -27.74 1.68 -7.61
CA ASP A 49 -28.06 0.84 -8.76
C ASP A 49 -27.11 -0.35 -8.82
N GLY A 50 -27.64 -1.57 -8.84
CA GLY A 50 -26.83 -2.80 -8.88
C GLY A 50 -25.88 -2.92 -10.08
N SER A 51 -26.01 -2.10 -11.12
CA SER A 51 -25.01 -2.03 -12.19
C SER A 51 -23.71 -1.32 -11.78
N ASN A 52 -23.73 -0.51 -10.71
CA ASN A 52 -22.57 0.19 -10.20
C ASN A 52 -21.48 -0.76 -9.72
N ASP A 53 -21.85 -1.87 -9.06
CA ASP A 53 -20.91 -2.91 -8.64
C ASP A 53 -20.06 -3.42 -9.80
N LEU A 54 -20.67 -3.64 -10.97
CA LEU A 54 -19.96 -4.11 -12.17
C LEU A 54 -18.99 -3.04 -12.70
N VAL A 55 -19.39 -1.77 -12.67
CA VAL A 55 -18.55 -0.63 -13.11
C VAL A 55 -17.37 -0.45 -12.15
N ILE A 56 -17.63 -0.44 -10.85
CA ILE A 56 -16.62 -0.32 -9.79
C ILE A 56 -15.63 -1.48 -9.87
N GLN A 57 -16.11 -2.72 -9.94
CA GLN A 57 -15.23 -3.89 -10.00
C GLN A 57 -14.38 -3.91 -11.26
N LYS A 58 -14.96 -3.53 -12.41
CA LYS A 58 -14.23 -3.42 -13.67
C LYS A 58 -13.10 -2.40 -13.54
N GLU A 59 -13.40 -1.19 -13.06
CA GLU A 59 -12.38 -0.14 -12.97
C GLU A 59 -11.30 -0.47 -11.93
N LEU A 60 -11.68 -0.98 -10.75
CA LEU A 60 -10.72 -1.46 -9.77
C LEU A 60 -9.83 -2.58 -10.31
N SER A 61 -10.34 -3.47 -11.14
CA SER A 61 -9.52 -4.52 -11.77
C SER A 61 -8.45 -3.93 -12.70
N VAL A 62 -8.76 -2.85 -13.42
CA VAL A 62 -7.81 -2.12 -14.26
C VAL A 62 -6.75 -1.45 -13.39
N LEU A 63 -7.16 -0.71 -12.37
CA LEU A 63 -6.24 -0.04 -11.44
C LEU A 63 -5.32 -1.03 -10.72
N LYS A 64 -5.83 -2.19 -10.30
CA LYS A 64 -5.04 -3.28 -9.70
C LYS A 64 -4.00 -3.85 -10.65
N ARG A 65 -4.35 -4.02 -11.93
CA ARG A 65 -3.40 -4.46 -12.95
C ARG A 65 -2.28 -3.43 -13.13
N ILE A 66 -2.62 -2.15 -13.23
CA ILE A 66 -1.64 -1.05 -13.33
C ILE A 66 -0.72 -1.05 -12.10
N SER A 67 -1.30 -1.14 -10.90
CA SER A 67 -0.59 -1.26 -9.62
C SER A 67 0.43 -2.40 -9.66
N MET A 68 0.02 -3.58 -10.12
CA MET A 68 0.88 -4.76 -10.22
C MET A 68 2.03 -4.56 -11.21
N MET A 69 1.78 -3.96 -12.38
CA MET A 69 2.83 -3.69 -13.37
C MET A 69 3.88 -2.72 -12.80
N LYS A 70 3.45 -1.61 -12.19
CA LYS A 70 4.38 -0.66 -11.57
C LYS A 70 5.18 -1.27 -10.41
N VAL A 71 4.54 -2.13 -9.61
CA VAL A 71 5.22 -2.88 -8.54
C VAL A 71 6.34 -3.77 -9.12
N LEU A 72 6.06 -4.52 -10.18
CA LEU A 72 7.06 -5.39 -10.79
C LEU A 72 8.17 -4.61 -11.47
N ASP A 73 7.86 -3.51 -12.14
CA ASP A 73 8.85 -2.68 -12.81
C ASP A 73 9.82 -2.06 -11.80
N GLU A 74 9.29 -1.58 -10.66
CA GLU A 74 10.11 -1.08 -9.54
C GLU A 74 11.03 -2.18 -8.98
N LEU A 75 10.50 -3.38 -8.72
CA LEU A 75 11.28 -4.51 -8.20
C LEU A 75 12.39 -4.93 -9.19
N ASN A 76 12.08 -4.95 -10.49
CA ASN A 76 13.09 -5.22 -11.52
C ASN A 76 14.15 -4.12 -11.56
N ALA A 77 13.77 -2.85 -11.41
CA ALA A 77 14.71 -1.72 -11.36
C ALA A 77 15.63 -1.78 -10.12
N MET A 78 15.14 -2.35 -9.01
CA MET A 78 15.94 -2.66 -7.81
C MET A 78 16.82 -3.92 -7.98
N GLY A 79 16.81 -4.58 -9.14
CA GLY A 79 17.62 -5.75 -9.45
C GLY A 79 16.96 -7.10 -9.13
N HIS A 80 15.71 -7.12 -8.68
CA HIS A 80 14.97 -8.36 -8.43
C HIS A 80 14.31 -8.87 -9.72
N THR A 81 14.94 -9.85 -10.37
CA THR A 81 14.40 -10.45 -11.59
C THR A 81 13.15 -11.29 -11.31
N THR A 82 12.26 -11.42 -12.30
CA THR A 82 11.05 -12.26 -12.21
C THR A 82 11.36 -13.70 -11.80
N ALA A 83 12.37 -14.31 -12.41
CA ALA A 83 12.80 -15.67 -12.08
C ALA A 83 13.35 -15.80 -10.65
N SER A 84 14.04 -14.76 -10.15
CA SER A 84 14.50 -14.73 -8.75
C SER A 84 13.32 -14.64 -7.78
N MET A 85 12.36 -13.76 -8.06
CA MET A 85 11.16 -13.61 -7.23
C MET A 85 10.31 -14.88 -7.24
N GLU A 86 10.11 -15.51 -8.40
CA GLU A 86 9.38 -16.78 -8.50
C GLU A 86 10.03 -17.88 -7.66
N ARG A 87 11.36 -17.99 -7.71
CA ARG A 87 12.10 -18.96 -6.89
C ARG A 87 11.98 -18.66 -5.39
N ALA A 88 12.21 -17.41 -4.99
CA ALA A 88 12.16 -16.97 -3.60
C ALA A 88 10.77 -17.24 -2.99
N LEU A 89 9.71 -16.98 -3.75
CA LEU A 89 8.32 -17.11 -3.31
C LEU A 89 7.73 -18.52 -3.53
N GLY A 90 8.50 -19.46 -4.07
CA GLY A 90 8.01 -20.80 -4.39
C GLY A 90 6.90 -20.84 -5.45
N LEU A 91 6.86 -19.85 -6.35
CA LEU A 91 5.88 -19.79 -7.43
C LEU A 91 6.32 -20.67 -8.61
N PRO A 92 5.38 -21.28 -9.36
CA PRO A 92 5.70 -21.93 -10.62
C PRO A 92 6.40 -20.98 -11.59
N ALA A 93 7.32 -21.52 -12.39
CA ALA A 93 8.05 -20.74 -13.38
C ALA A 93 7.09 -19.99 -14.32
N ARG A 94 7.46 -18.74 -14.65
CA ARG A 94 6.72 -17.79 -15.48
C ARG A 94 5.44 -17.22 -14.86
N THR A 95 5.04 -17.59 -13.64
CA THR A 95 3.83 -17.02 -13.00
C THR A 95 3.81 -15.49 -13.01
N ILE A 96 4.90 -14.85 -12.57
CA ILE A 96 5.02 -13.38 -12.53
C ILE A 96 5.09 -12.80 -13.95
N ALA A 97 5.80 -13.48 -14.85
CA ALA A 97 5.87 -13.07 -16.25
C ALA A 97 4.48 -13.10 -16.93
N ARG A 98 3.63 -14.05 -16.57
CA ARG A 98 2.25 -14.14 -17.06
C ARG A 98 1.37 -13.06 -16.47
N TRP A 99 1.48 -12.75 -15.18
CA TRP A 99 0.78 -11.60 -14.58
C TRP A 99 1.10 -10.28 -15.28
N LYS A 100 2.35 -10.10 -15.74
CA LYS A 100 2.76 -8.90 -16.47
C LYS A 100 2.23 -8.87 -17.91
N ASN A 101 2.30 -9.99 -18.62
CA ASN A 101 2.11 -10.01 -20.09
C ASN A 101 0.74 -10.52 -20.55
N GLU A 102 0.06 -11.38 -19.79
CA GLU A 102 -1.21 -11.97 -20.20
C GLU A 102 -2.38 -11.14 -19.66
N GLN A 103 -3.31 -10.75 -20.54
CA GLN A 103 -4.47 -9.96 -20.11
C GLN A 103 -5.51 -10.79 -19.35
N SER A 104 -5.65 -12.05 -19.75
CA SER A 104 -6.58 -13.03 -19.17
C SER A 104 -6.13 -13.54 -17.80
N MET A 105 -4.86 -13.37 -17.43
CA MET A 105 -4.33 -13.82 -16.15
C MET A 105 -4.14 -12.63 -15.21
N SER A 106 -4.90 -12.63 -14.13
CA SER A 106 -4.76 -11.64 -13.06
C SER A 106 -4.32 -12.34 -11.76
N PRO A 107 -3.40 -11.74 -10.99
CA PRO A 107 -3.07 -12.22 -9.66
C PRO A 107 -4.30 -12.18 -8.75
N SER A 108 -4.34 -13.08 -7.76
CA SER A 108 -5.35 -13.02 -6.70
C SER A 108 -5.16 -11.76 -5.84
N ALA A 109 -6.20 -11.38 -5.09
CA ALA A 109 -6.12 -10.25 -4.16
C ALA A 109 -4.95 -10.40 -3.16
N SER A 110 -4.74 -11.61 -2.63
CA SER A 110 -3.63 -11.90 -1.72
C SER A 110 -2.27 -11.77 -2.39
N ALA A 111 -2.14 -12.18 -3.66
CA ALA A 111 -0.91 -12.01 -4.42
C ALA A 111 -0.60 -10.51 -4.64
N ILE A 112 -1.60 -9.71 -4.99
CA ILE A 112 -1.43 -8.24 -5.12
C ILE A 112 -0.98 -7.63 -3.79
N ALA A 113 -1.63 -7.99 -2.68
CA ALA A 113 -1.27 -7.50 -1.35
C ALA A 113 0.17 -7.87 -0.98
N LEU A 114 0.56 -9.12 -1.19
CA LEU A 114 1.92 -9.59 -0.94
C LEU A 114 2.95 -8.82 -1.77
N MET A 115 2.69 -8.63 -3.07
CA MET A 115 3.62 -7.91 -3.94
C MET A 115 3.78 -6.44 -3.55
N ARG A 116 2.75 -5.80 -2.97
CA ARG A 116 2.86 -4.45 -2.41
C ARG A 116 3.73 -4.40 -1.16
N ILE A 117 3.62 -5.41 -0.30
CA ILE A 117 4.49 -5.56 0.87
C ILE A 117 5.93 -5.74 0.40
N ILE A 118 6.17 -6.61 -0.57
CA ILE A 118 7.50 -6.86 -1.14
C ILE A 118 8.07 -5.59 -1.79
N ARG A 119 7.27 -4.82 -2.53
CA ARG A 119 7.73 -3.51 -3.06
C ARG A 119 8.17 -2.58 -1.94
N THR A 120 7.43 -2.54 -0.83
CA THR A 120 7.70 -1.65 0.29
C THR A 120 8.92 -2.10 1.09
N TYR A 121 9.11 -3.42 1.21
CA TYR A 121 10.20 -4.05 1.94
C TYR A 121 10.89 -5.13 1.08
N PRO A 122 11.71 -4.76 0.08
CA PRO A 122 12.28 -5.72 -0.88
C PRO A 122 13.17 -6.79 -0.23
N TRP A 123 13.74 -6.49 0.94
CA TRP A 123 14.54 -7.41 1.73
C TRP A 123 13.77 -8.67 2.19
N VAL A 124 12.44 -8.63 2.19
CA VAL A 124 11.60 -9.81 2.46
C VAL A 124 11.86 -10.93 1.44
N LEU A 125 12.28 -10.61 0.20
CA LEU A 125 12.68 -11.63 -0.77
C LEU A 125 13.90 -12.44 -0.31
N ALA A 126 14.87 -11.80 0.36
CA ALA A 126 16.02 -12.50 0.93
C ALA A 126 15.62 -13.40 2.11
N VAL A 127 14.60 -13.00 2.87
CA VAL A 127 14.02 -13.86 3.91
C VAL A 127 13.34 -15.09 3.31
N ALA A 128 12.61 -14.90 2.20
CA ALA A 128 11.96 -15.98 1.48
C ALA A 128 12.97 -16.96 0.86
N ASP A 129 14.07 -16.46 0.29
CA ASP A 129 15.21 -17.28 -0.19
C ASP A 129 15.83 -18.13 0.93
N MET A 130 15.82 -17.63 2.17
CA MET A 130 16.25 -18.36 3.37
C MET A 130 15.14 -19.22 3.99
N GLN A 131 14.06 -19.50 3.24
CA GLN A 131 12.92 -20.33 3.66
C GLN A 131 12.28 -19.86 4.97
N PHE A 132 12.28 -18.55 5.21
CA PHE A 132 11.73 -17.94 6.42
C PHE A 132 12.40 -18.43 7.72
N ASP A 133 13.68 -18.84 7.66
CA ASP A 133 14.45 -19.12 8.86
C ASP A 133 14.46 -17.91 9.80
N HIS A 134 14.01 -18.12 11.04
CA HIS A 134 13.78 -17.03 11.99
C HIS A 134 15.07 -16.29 12.35
N VAL A 135 16.20 -17.00 12.46
CA VAL A 135 17.48 -16.40 12.82
C VAL A 135 18.03 -15.58 11.66
N ALA A 136 17.99 -16.11 10.44
CA ALA A 136 18.38 -15.40 9.22
C ALA A 136 17.49 -14.17 8.98
N ALA A 137 16.17 -14.31 9.12
CA ALA A 137 15.21 -13.22 8.96
C ALA A 137 15.50 -12.06 9.92
N ARG A 138 15.74 -12.37 11.19
CA ARG A 138 16.12 -11.38 12.20
C ARG A 138 17.43 -10.68 11.83
N ASN A 139 18.44 -11.43 11.38
CA ASN A 139 19.73 -10.87 11.00
C ASN A 139 19.61 -9.94 9.78
N ILE A 140 18.82 -10.34 8.77
CA ILE A 140 18.51 -9.50 7.60
C ILE A 140 17.82 -8.21 8.04
N LEU A 141 16.80 -8.30 8.89
CA LEU A 141 16.09 -7.12 9.42
C LEU A 141 17.05 -6.15 10.11
N ILE A 142 17.91 -6.64 11.00
CA ILE A 142 18.89 -5.80 11.73
C ILE A 142 19.85 -5.12 10.74
N GLN A 143 20.35 -5.85 9.74
CA GLN A 143 21.25 -5.30 8.72
C GLN A 143 20.57 -4.19 7.91
N TYR A 144 19.32 -4.38 7.50
CA TYR A 144 18.56 -3.36 6.76
C TYR A 144 18.23 -2.15 7.65
N ALA A 145 17.84 -2.37 8.90
CA ALA A 145 17.62 -1.29 9.86
C ALA A 145 18.90 -0.45 10.07
N ALA A 146 20.05 -1.10 10.23
CA ALA A 146 21.34 -0.41 10.34
C ALA A 146 21.67 0.42 9.08
N LYS A 147 21.42 -0.12 7.89
CA LYS A 147 21.61 0.60 6.61
C LYS A 147 20.71 1.83 6.52
N GLU A 148 19.43 1.71 6.88
CA GLU A 148 18.49 2.84 6.88
C GLU A 148 18.93 3.93 7.84
N LEU A 149 19.43 3.58 9.04
CA LEU A 149 19.96 4.58 9.98
C LEU A 149 21.17 5.34 9.43
N VAL A 150 22.08 4.63 8.75
CA VAL A 150 23.22 5.27 8.06
C VAL A 150 22.74 6.19 6.95
N LYS A 151 21.74 5.76 6.17
CA LYS A 151 21.15 6.55 5.09
C LYS A 151 20.48 7.83 5.63
N ILE A 152 19.65 7.73 6.66
CA ILE A 152 19.02 8.89 7.32
C ILE A 152 20.08 9.88 7.78
N ARG A 153 21.17 9.42 8.40
CA ARG A 153 22.28 10.28 8.83
C ARG A 153 22.97 10.98 7.65
N SER A 154 23.06 10.31 6.48
CA SER A 154 23.65 10.90 5.28
C SER A 154 22.73 11.92 4.59
N GLU A 155 21.42 11.70 4.61
CA GLU A 155 20.40 12.59 4.02
C GLU A 155 20.12 13.81 4.92
N HIS A 156 20.31 13.65 6.23
CA HIS A 156 20.09 14.69 7.24
C HIS A 156 21.35 14.92 8.08
N PRO A 157 22.42 15.52 7.53
CA PRO A 157 23.67 15.76 8.25
C PRO A 157 23.51 16.71 9.45
N GLU A 158 22.45 17.51 9.47
CA GLU A 158 22.03 18.35 10.59
C GLU A 158 21.48 17.55 11.77
N VAL A 159 21.07 16.29 11.56
CA VAL A 159 20.55 15.40 12.60
C VAL A 159 21.67 14.52 13.13
N GLU A 160 22.02 14.74 14.39
CA GLU A 160 22.83 13.80 15.15
C GLU A 160 21.96 12.64 15.60
N VAL A 161 22.18 11.48 14.98
CA VAL A 161 21.54 10.23 15.37
C VAL A 161 22.41 9.54 16.41
N THR A 162 21.91 9.47 17.64
CA THR A 162 22.48 8.64 18.70
C THR A 162 21.64 7.38 18.84
N SER A 163 22.30 6.24 18.92
CA SER A 163 21.65 4.97 19.23
C SER A 163 22.23 4.37 20.50
N ASN A 164 21.37 3.83 21.35
CA ASN A 164 21.77 3.04 22.51
C ASN A 164 20.92 1.78 22.54
N ALA A 165 21.54 0.66 22.91
CA ALA A 165 20.86 -0.61 23.04
C ALA A 165 21.12 -1.16 24.45
N GLN A 166 20.06 -1.53 25.17
CA GLN A 166 20.18 -2.17 26.46
C GLN A 166 19.27 -3.38 26.59
N MET A 167 19.70 -4.35 27.39
CA MET A 167 18.88 -5.47 27.81
C MET A 167 18.22 -5.13 29.15
N SER A 168 16.89 -5.14 29.20
CA SER A 168 16.10 -4.91 30.41
C SER A 168 15.24 -6.14 30.68
N GLY A 169 15.68 -6.97 31.64
CA GLY A 169 15.04 -8.25 31.93
C GLY A 169 15.01 -9.17 30.69
N ASN A 170 13.80 -9.50 30.22
CA ASN A 170 13.57 -10.38 29.06
C ASN A 170 13.38 -9.62 27.73
N HIS A 171 13.55 -8.30 27.70
CA HIS A 171 13.32 -7.49 26.50
C HIS A 171 14.56 -6.70 26.10
N PHE A 172 14.71 -6.50 24.80
CA PHE A 172 15.74 -5.68 24.19
C PHE A 172 15.16 -4.30 23.88
N GLU A 173 15.80 -3.26 24.40
CA GLU A 173 15.42 -1.87 24.17
C GLU A 173 16.45 -1.21 23.25
N LEU A 174 15.98 -0.74 22.09
CA LEU A 174 16.78 0.07 21.16
C LEU A 174 16.26 1.51 21.18
N PHE A 175 17.06 2.42 21.71
CA PHE A 175 16.80 3.85 21.67
C PHE A 175 17.47 4.44 20.46
N ILE A 176 16.69 5.09 19.60
CA ILE A 176 17.20 5.85 18.46
C ILE A 176 16.72 7.28 18.65
N LYS A 177 17.66 8.19 18.91
CA LYS A 177 17.38 9.61 19.10
C LYS A 177 18.05 10.41 18.00
N GLY A 178 17.25 11.00 17.13
CA GLY A 178 17.69 12.06 16.22
C GLY A 178 17.54 13.42 16.90
N SER A 179 18.63 14.16 17.06
CA SER A 179 18.60 15.56 17.51
C SER A 179 19.22 16.45 16.45
N ARG A 180 18.52 17.50 16.02
CA ARG A 180 19.16 18.53 15.20
C ARG A 180 20.31 19.15 15.99
N LYS A 181 21.48 19.27 15.37
CA LYS A 181 22.55 20.13 15.90
C LYS A 181 22.00 21.55 15.95
N ILE A 182 21.61 21.98 17.13
CA ILE A 182 21.39 23.40 17.40
C ILE A 182 22.79 24.01 17.34
N ILE A 183 23.11 24.67 16.21
CA ILE A 183 24.17 25.67 16.22
C ILE A 183 23.67 26.72 17.22
N PRO A 184 24.40 27.02 18.31
CA PRO A 184 23.91 27.96 19.30
C PRO A 184 23.93 29.37 18.68
N GLU A 185 22.83 29.74 18.01
CA GLU A 185 22.40 31.12 18.05
C GLU A 185 21.67 31.33 19.37
N ALA A 186 22.07 32.39 20.06
CA ALA A 186 21.68 32.78 21.41
C ALA A 186 20.30 32.27 21.87
N VAL A 187 20.35 31.57 23.00
CA VAL A 187 19.29 31.30 23.99
C VAL A 187 17.96 32.03 23.71
N SER A 188 16.91 31.27 23.36
CA SER A 188 15.58 31.53 23.92
C SER A 188 14.80 30.23 23.99
N GLY A 189 14.29 29.95 25.19
CA GLY A 189 13.71 28.66 25.57
C GLY A 189 12.41 28.34 24.86
N GLY A 190 12.28 27.09 24.44
CA GLY A 190 11.04 26.48 23.99
C GLY A 190 11.23 24.98 23.80
N ASN A 191 10.78 24.17 24.76
CA ASN A 191 10.74 22.72 24.64
C ASN A 191 9.70 22.33 23.59
N ASN A 192 10.13 21.90 22.41
CA ASN A 192 9.26 21.25 21.44
C ASN A 192 9.62 19.77 21.35
N VAL A 193 8.78 18.95 21.99
CA VAL A 193 8.69 17.50 21.74
C VAL A 193 7.97 17.34 20.39
N PHE A 194 8.66 16.80 19.39
CA PHE A 194 8.02 16.49 18.10
C PHE A 194 7.36 15.11 18.16
N GLU A 195 6.02 15.08 18.08
CA GLU A 195 5.25 13.98 17.51
C GLU A 195 5.33 14.08 15.99
N TYR A 196 5.82 13.04 15.31
CA TYR A 196 5.52 12.81 13.89
C TYR A 196 5.57 11.32 13.58
N PHE A 197 4.39 10.74 13.36
CA PHE A 197 4.10 9.74 12.33
C PHE A 197 2.58 9.68 12.11
N ARG A 198 2.11 10.30 11.02
CA ARG A 198 0.87 9.96 10.31
C ARG A 198 1.13 10.11 8.82
#